data_AF-A0A1S1KIA8-F1
#
_entry.id   AF-A0A1S1KIA8-F1
#
_cell.length_a   1.000
_cell.length_b   1.000
_cell.length_c   1.000
_cell.angle_alpha   90.00
_cell.angle_beta   90.00
_cell.angle_gamma   90.00
#
_symmetry.space_group_name_H-M   'P 1'
#
loop_
_entity.id
_entity.type
_entity.pdbx_description
1 polymer ?
#
loop_
_entity_poly.entity_id
_entity_poly.type
_entity_poly.pdbx_seq_one_letter_code
_entity_poly.pdbx_strand_id
1 'polypeptide(L)'
;MRFRAPGQQGITPQGRGRFAGFDVLARADQWDQVTAGAVLARLTLPPGLSFFTPAEVAVASPMLDLMLAQDSEPRVPVLALIDERLATFETDGWHYDDMPEDGQAWRDSLAGLDADAHAHYGRGYAELDERRQARLLQDVQDLAGRGDDWHGVTAGRVWGLWTRYACTAFYSHPWAWNEMGFPGPAYPRGYLNPGVNARESFEVGDQRAADPVPFARRVERARRHDDDLPEKDTDG
;
A
#
# COMPACT_ATOMS: atom_id res chain seq x y z
N MET A 1 24.34 20.33 -9.08
CA MET A 1 24.58 19.78 -7.74
C MET A 1 24.21 18.30 -7.83
N ARG A 2 25.07 17.36 -7.41
CA ARG A 2 24.68 15.94 -7.38
C ARG A 2 23.87 15.73 -6.11
N PHE A 3 22.61 15.37 -6.22
CA PHE A 3 21.76 15.13 -5.04
C PHE A 3 22.04 13.78 -4.38
N ARG A 4 22.92 12.97 -4.98
CA ARG A 4 23.10 11.56 -4.65
C ARG A 4 24.55 11.20 -4.35
N ALA A 5 24.76 10.42 -3.28
CA ALA A 5 26.03 9.76 -3.00
C ALA A 5 26.26 8.58 -3.97
N PRO A 6 27.50 8.31 -4.41
CA PRO A 6 27.81 7.13 -5.23
C PRO A 6 27.35 5.86 -4.51
N GLY A 7 26.30 5.19 -5.02
CA GLY A 7 25.78 3.92 -4.46
C GLY A 7 24.31 3.89 -4.04
N GLN A 8 23.62 5.03 -3.93
CA GLN A 8 22.21 5.07 -3.46
C GLN A 8 21.20 4.64 -4.54
N GLN A 9 21.26 3.38 -4.99
CA GLN A 9 20.39 2.84 -6.05
C GLN A 9 18.96 2.65 -5.54
N GLY A 10 17.97 3.01 -6.35
CA GLY A 10 16.59 2.67 -6.08
C GLY A 10 16.44 1.15 -6.16
N ILE A 11 15.82 0.56 -5.15
CA ILE A 11 15.58 -0.87 -5.10
C ILE A 11 14.22 -1.15 -5.73
N THR A 12 14.12 -2.21 -6.54
CA THR A 12 12.80 -2.71 -6.96
C THR A 12 12.25 -3.57 -5.84
N PRO A 13 11.09 -3.25 -5.24
CA PRO A 13 10.49 -4.04 -4.19
C PRO A 13 10.38 -5.50 -4.60
N GLN A 14 10.80 -6.40 -3.71
CA GLN A 14 10.75 -7.85 -3.85
C GLN A 14 11.51 -8.39 -5.08
N GLY A 15 12.29 -7.57 -5.78
CA GLY A 15 12.83 -7.88 -7.10
C GLY A 15 11.74 -8.10 -8.17
N ARG A 16 10.47 -7.75 -7.91
CA ARG A 16 9.32 -8.03 -8.77
C ARG A 16 9.10 -6.92 -9.81
N GLY A 17 10.14 -6.53 -10.54
CA GLY A 17 10.06 -5.46 -11.55
C GLY A 17 9.63 -5.91 -12.95
N ARG A 18 8.98 -5.00 -13.69
CA ARG A 18 8.71 -5.12 -15.14
C ARG A 18 9.79 -4.43 -16.01
N PHE A 19 10.60 -3.57 -15.39
CA PHE A 19 11.52 -2.66 -16.06
C PHE A 19 12.96 -2.93 -15.63
N ALA A 20 13.56 -4.00 -16.14
CA ALA A 20 14.90 -4.42 -15.69
C ALA A 20 15.95 -3.33 -15.96
N GLY A 21 16.79 -3.05 -14.96
CA GLY A 21 17.85 -2.04 -15.03
C GLY A 21 17.36 -0.59 -14.90
N PHE A 22 16.06 -0.37 -14.70
CA PHE A 22 15.50 0.95 -14.45
C PHE A 22 15.72 1.37 -12.99
N ASP A 23 16.29 2.56 -12.80
CA ASP A 23 16.50 3.19 -11.48
C ASP A 23 16.03 4.65 -11.55
N VAL A 24 14.89 4.94 -10.94
CA VAL A 24 14.32 6.29 -10.90
C VAL A 24 15.23 7.28 -10.16
N LEU A 25 16.00 6.81 -9.17
CA LEU A 25 16.93 7.66 -8.43
C LEU A 25 18.15 8.05 -9.26
N ALA A 26 18.40 7.38 -10.40
CA ALA A 26 19.40 7.84 -11.37
C ALA A 26 18.94 9.11 -12.10
N ARG A 27 17.68 9.51 -11.95
CA ARG A 27 17.09 10.72 -12.54
C ARG A 27 17.01 11.90 -11.57
N ALA A 28 17.41 11.73 -10.30
CA ALA A 28 17.27 12.78 -9.28
C ALA A 28 17.94 14.12 -9.65
N ASP A 29 19.10 14.07 -10.32
CA ASP A 29 19.81 15.26 -10.81
C ASP A 29 19.09 16.00 -11.95
N GLN A 30 17.99 15.46 -12.45
CA GLN A 30 17.17 16.03 -13.53
C GLN A 30 15.92 16.73 -12.99
N TRP A 31 15.60 16.56 -11.71
CA TRP A 31 14.52 17.27 -11.04
C TRP A 31 15.04 18.58 -10.45
N ASP A 32 14.12 19.50 -10.17
CA ASP A 32 14.48 20.67 -9.36
C ASP A 32 14.77 20.27 -7.90
N GLN A 33 15.41 21.18 -7.15
CA GLN A 33 15.86 20.92 -5.78
C GLN A 33 14.72 20.56 -4.83
N VAL A 34 13.54 21.18 -4.97
CA VAL A 34 12.40 20.96 -4.07
C VAL A 34 11.83 19.57 -4.31
N THR A 35 11.60 19.22 -5.59
CA THR A 35 11.11 17.89 -5.97
C THR A 35 12.11 16.80 -5.57
N ALA A 36 13.40 16.98 -5.87
CA ALA A 36 14.43 16.02 -5.47
C ALA A 36 14.48 15.84 -3.95
N GLY A 37 14.42 16.94 -3.19
CA GLY A 37 14.35 16.90 -1.73
C GLY A 37 13.16 16.09 -1.21
N ALA A 38 11.96 16.35 -1.73
CA ALA A 38 10.74 15.64 -1.32
C ALA A 38 10.79 14.13 -1.62
N VAL A 39 11.32 13.73 -2.79
CA VAL A 39 11.45 12.31 -3.15
C VAL A 39 12.53 11.62 -2.32
N LEU A 40 13.69 12.25 -2.14
CA LEU A 40 14.81 11.66 -1.39
C LEU A 40 14.52 11.58 0.11
N ALA A 41 13.72 12.49 0.67
CA ALA A 41 13.28 12.42 2.06
C ALA A 41 12.60 11.09 2.38
N ARG A 42 11.79 10.53 1.46
CA ARG A 42 11.10 9.25 1.64
C ARG A 42 12.03 8.04 1.77
N LEU A 43 13.30 8.17 1.34
CA LEU A 43 14.31 7.12 1.51
C LEU A 43 14.90 7.10 2.93
N THR A 44 14.67 8.15 3.70
CA THR A 44 15.18 8.27 5.07
C THR A 44 14.04 7.93 6.01
N LEU A 45 14.05 6.71 6.54
CA LEU A 45 13.04 6.32 7.51
C LEU A 45 13.34 6.93 8.88
N PRO A 46 12.30 7.34 9.62
CA PRO A 46 12.47 7.70 11.02
C PRO A 46 13.06 6.51 11.81
N PRO A 47 13.81 6.78 12.89
CA PRO A 47 14.51 5.74 13.65
C PRO A 47 13.57 4.73 14.34
N GLY A 48 12.27 5.00 14.37
CA GLY A 48 11.23 4.12 14.89
C GLY A 48 9.83 4.69 14.63
N LEU A 49 8.82 3.90 14.97
CA LEU A 49 7.41 4.29 14.92
C LEU A 49 7.07 5.14 16.16
N SER A 50 6.20 6.12 15.97
CA SER A 50 5.88 7.19 16.94
C SER A 50 4.39 7.37 17.16
N PHE A 51 3.54 6.95 16.23
CA PHE A 51 2.09 7.03 16.34
C PHE A 51 1.48 5.72 16.86
N PHE A 52 1.83 4.60 16.24
CA PHE A 52 1.26 3.29 16.58
C PHE A 52 1.92 2.68 17.81
N THR A 53 1.12 2.05 18.64
CA THR A 53 1.60 1.19 19.74
C THR A 53 2.14 -0.14 19.20
N PRO A 54 2.97 -0.87 19.97
CA PRO A 54 3.46 -2.19 19.55
C PRO A 54 2.35 -3.20 19.20
N ALA A 55 1.20 -3.12 19.88
CA ALA A 55 0.05 -3.99 19.60
C ALA A 55 -0.61 -3.61 18.25
N GLU A 56 -0.81 -2.32 18.00
CA GLU A 56 -1.34 -1.83 16.72
C GLU A 56 -0.40 -2.17 15.55
N VAL A 57 0.92 -2.07 15.77
CA VAL A 57 1.94 -2.47 14.78
C VAL A 57 1.84 -3.96 14.43
N ALA A 58 1.60 -4.81 15.43
CA ALA A 58 1.48 -6.25 15.22
C ALA A 58 0.28 -6.62 14.33
N VAL A 59 -0.79 -5.82 14.32
CA VAL A 59 -1.95 -5.98 13.44
C VAL A 59 -1.71 -5.30 12.09
N ALA A 60 -1.26 -4.04 12.11
CA ALA A 60 -1.12 -3.20 10.91
C ALA A 60 -0.07 -3.74 9.93
N SER A 61 1.06 -4.28 10.41
CA SER A 61 2.11 -4.80 9.54
C SER A 61 1.64 -5.93 8.63
N PRO A 62 1.14 -7.08 9.13
CA PRO A 62 0.65 -8.14 8.26
C PRO A 62 -0.57 -7.73 7.44
N MET A 63 -1.42 -6.84 7.97
CA MET A 63 -2.55 -6.28 7.21
C MET A 63 -2.08 -5.52 5.96
N LEU A 64 -1.13 -4.59 6.13
CA LEU A 64 -0.59 -3.79 5.02
C LEU A 64 0.22 -4.64 4.04
N ASP A 65 0.98 -5.62 4.54
CA ASP A 65 1.74 -6.54 3.69
C ASP A 65 0.79 -7.35 2.78
N LEU A 66 -0.34 -7.84 3.30
CA LEU A 66 -1.38 -8.51 2.52
C LEU A 66 -2.04 -7.59 1.50
N MET A 67 -2.44 -6.37 1.91
CA MET A 67 -3.10 -5.41 1.02
C MET A 67 -2.23 -5.01 -0.18
N LEU A 68 -0.91 -5.01 -0.01
CA LEU A 68 0.06 -4.55 -1.01
C LEU A 68 0.89 -5.68 -1.61
N ALA A 69 0.59 -6.94 -1.28
CA ALA A 69 1.34 -8.13 -1.70
C ALA A 69 2.86 -7.99 -1.44
N GLN A 70 3.23 -7.48 -0.25
CA GLN A 70 4.62 -7.31 0.20
C GLN A 70 5.09 -8.53 1.01
N ASP A 71 5.24 -9.66 0.33
CA ASP A 71 5.45 -10.96 0.98
C ASP A 71 6.92 -11.21 1.39
N SER A 72 7.86 -10.39 0.89
CA SER A 72 9.29 -10.57 1.15
C SER A 72 10.08 -9.27 1.07
N GLU A 73 11.29 -9.26 1.61
CA GLU A 73 12.22 -8.15 1.40
C GLU A 73 12.83 -8.16 -0.02
N PRO A 74 13.29 -7.02 -0.54
CA PRO A 74 13.15 -5.67 0.03
C PRO A 74 11.72 -5.13 -0.16
N ARG A 75 11.09 -4.57 0.88
CA ARG A 75 9.74 -4.00 0.78
C ARG A 75 9.71 -2.48 0.95
N VAL A 76 8.69 -1.83 0.39
CA VAL A 76 8.41 -0.42 0.68
C VAL A 76 7.99 -0.31 2.15
N PRO A 77 8.58 0.61 2.93
CA PRO A 77 8.32 0.76 4.37
C PRO A 77 7.00 1.48 4.65
N VAL A 78 5.90 0.94 4.13
CA VAL A 78 4.57 1.58 4.13
C VAL A 78 4.07 1.91 5.53
N LEU A 79 4.21 0.98 6.49
CA LEU A 79 3.78 1.22 7.87
C LEU A 79 4.49 2.44 8.49
N ALA A 80 5.79 2.59 8.26
CA ALA A 80 6.57 3.71 8.79
C ALA A 80 6.14 5.05 8.16
N LEU A 81 5.83 5.06 6.86
CA LEU A 81 5.32 6.26 6.17
C LEU A 81 3.92 6.66 6.65
N ILE A 82 3.04 5.68 6.92
CA ILE A 82 1.72 5.93 7.50
C ILE A 82 1.86 6.45 8.93
N ASP A 83 2.73 5.83 9.73
CA ASP A 83 2.99 6.24 11.12
C ASP A 83 3.46 7.69 11.21
N GLU A 84 4.49 8.07 10.44
CA GLU A 84 5.01 9.45 10.40
C GLU A 84 3.91 10.46 10.00
N ARG A 85 3.11 10.10 9.00
CA ARG A 85 2.01 10.94 8.53
C ARG A 85 0.95 11.16 9.61
N LEU A 86 0.59 10.11 10.35
CA LEU A 86 -0.38 10.20 11.44
C LEU A 86 0.21 10.92 12.67
N ALA A 87 1.49 10.71 12.99
CA ALA A 87 2.18 11.39 14.08
C ALA A 87 2.29 12.91 13.88
N THR A 88 2.40 13.34 12.63
CA THR A 88 2.52 14.76 12.24
C THR A 88 1.19 15.44 11.92
N PHE A 89 0.07 14.72 12.06
CA PHE A 89 -1.28 15.21 11.74
C PHE A 89 -1.43 15.70 10.30
N GLU A 90 -0.71 15.09 9.35
CA GLU A 90 -0.84 15.41 7.94
C GLU A 90 -2.12 14.77 7.37
N THR A 91 -3.19 15.57 7.33
CA THR A 91 -4.52 15.17 6.85
C THR A 91 -4.75 15.56 5.39
N ASP A 92 -5.75 14.95 4.76
CA ASP A 92 -6.19 15.34 3.41
C ASP A 92 -7.02 16.63 3.38
N GLY A 93 -7.25 17.27 4.54
CA GLY A 93 -8.11 18.44 4.66
C GLY A 93 -9.61 18.14 4.62
N TRP A 94 -10.01 16.86 4.65
CA TRP A 94 -11.39 16.40 4.78
C TRP A 94 -11.46 15.10 5.60
N HIS A 95 -12.62 14.81 6.19
CA HIS A 95 -12.96 13.53 6.83
C HIS A 95 -14.45 13.25 6.64
N TYR A 96 -14.88 11.99 6.81
CA TYR A 96 -16.30 11.68 6.85
C TYR A 96 -16.90 12.16 8.18
N ASP A 97 -18.10 12.73 8.13
CA ASP A 97 -18.80 13.31 9.28
C ASP A 97 -19.24 12.28 10.33
N ASP A 98 -19.36 11.02 9.91
CA ASP A 98 -19.71 9.88 10.75
C ASP A 98 -18.55 8.89 10.97
N MET A 99 -17.32 9.36 10.75
CA MET A 99 -16.13 8.67 11.23
C MET A 99 -15.33 9.56 12.18
N PRO A 100 -14.61 8.97 13.15
CA PRO A 100 -13.55 9.67 13.85
C PRO A 100 -12.51 10.23 12.87
N GLU A 101 -11.69 11.18 13.34
CA GLU A 101 -10.52 11.62 12.58
C GLU A 101 -9.59 10.44 12.26
N ASP A 102 -8.88 10.54 11.13
CA ASP A 102 -8.11 9.44 10.53
C ASP A 102 -7.24 8.67 11.55
N GLY A 103 -6.57 9.37 12.47
CA GLY A 103 -5.76 8.73 13.51
C GLY A 103 -6.56 7.83 14.46
N GLN A 104 -7.72 8.28 14.93
CA GLN A 104 -8.57 7.46 15.79
C GLN A 104 -9.25 6.35 14.99
N ALA A 105 -9.70 6.62 13.77
CA ALA A 105 -10.25 5.62 12.87
C ALA A 105 -9.25 4.48 12.58
N TRP A 106 -7.96 4.80 12.42
CA TRP A 106 -6.90 3.79 12.31
C TRP A 106 -6.83 2.90 13.56
N ARG A 107 -6.81 3.48 14.76
CA ARG A 107 -6.77 2.69 16.01
C ARG A 107 -8.00 1.81 16.18
N ASP A 108 -9.18 2.38 15.98
CA ASP A 108 -10.45 1.66 16.14
C ASP A 108 -10.58 0.51 15.13
N SER A 109 -10.18 0.74 13.88
CA SER A 109 -10.22 -0.29 12.83
C SER A 109 -9.21 -1.41 13.06
N LEU A 110 -8.01 -1.13 13.58
CA LEU A 110 -7.04 -2.17 13.96
C LEU A 110 -7.56 -3.00 15.15
N ALA A 111 -8.18 -2.36 16.12
CA ALA A 111 -8.83 -3.04 17.25
C ALA A 111 -10.01 -3.91 16.77
N GLY A 112 -10.80 -3.44 15.82
CA GLY A 112 -11.88 -4.22 15.19
C GLY A 112 -11.37 -5.49 14.51
N LEU A 113 -10.28 -5.38 13.73
CA LEU A 113 -9.69 -6.53 13.05
C LEU A 113 -9.11 -7.56 14.04
N ASP A 114 -8.50 -7.09 15.13
CA ASP A 114 -8.01 -7.97 16.19
C ASP A 114 -9.17 -8.60 17.00
N ALA A 115 -10.27 -7.88 17.20
CA ALA A 115 -11.47 -8.40 17.83
C ALA A 115 -12.12 -9.51 16.99
N ASP A 116 -12.19 -9.33 15.67
CA ASP A 116 -12.69 -10.37 14.76
C ASP A 116 -11.80 -11.61 14.80
N ALA A 117 -10.48 -11.44 14.84
CA ALA A 117 -9.55 -12.55 15.00
C ALA A 117 -9.83 -13.35 16.29
N HIS A 118 -10.04 -12.66 17.41
CA HIS A 118 -10.39 -13.29 18.68
C HIS A 118 -11.75 -13.99 18.62
N ALA A 119 -12.76 -13.35 18.03
CA ALA A 119 -14.11 -13.90 17.94
C ALA A 119 -14.17 -15.16 17.05
N HIS A 120 -13.50 -15.15 15.90
CA HIS A 120 -13.57 -16.24 14.92
C HIS A 120 -12.55 -17.35 15.15
N TYR A 121 -11.40 -17.05 15.77
CA TYR A 121 -10.28 -17.99 15.88
C TYR A 121 -9.69 -18.12 17.29
N GLY A 122 -10.18 -17.35 18.27
CA GLY A 122 -9.71 -17.39 19.66
C GLY A 122 -8.27 -16.90 19.86
N ARG A 123 -7.73 -16.13 18.91
CA ARG A 123 -6.35 -15.60 18.91
C ARG A 123 -6.30 -14.19 18.33
N GLY A 124 -5.27 -13.42 18.66
CA GLY A 124 -5.04 -12.12 18.03
C GLY A 124 -4.71 -12.23 16.54
N TYR A 125 -5.00 -11.18 15.77
CA TYR A 125 -4.82 -11.15 14.32
C TYR A 125 -3.38 -11.46 13.91
N ALA A 126 -2.41 -10.93 14.65
CA ALA A 126 -0.98 -11.14 14.42
C ALA A 126 -0.54 -12.61 14.62
N GLU A 127 -1.31 -13.42 15.35
CA GLU A 127 -1.02 -14.83 15.63
C GLU A 127 -1.64 -15.78 14.61
N LEU A 128 -2.49 -15.26 13.73
CA LEU A 128 -3.12 -16.03 12.67
C LEU A 128 -2.13 -16.33 11.54
N ASP A 129 -2.36 -17.44 10.84
CA ASP A 129 -1.71 -17.68 9.56
C ASP A 129 -2.23 -16.71 8.48
N GLU A 130 -1.41 -16.47 7.46
CA GLU A 130 -1.67 -15.51 6.38
C GLU A 130 -3.03 -15.71 5.71
N ARG A 131 -3.51 -16.96 5.56
CA ARG A 131 -4.80 -17.25 4.93
C ARG A 131 -5.97 -16.77 5.79
N ARG A 132 -5.89 -16.94 7.10
CA ARG A 132 -6.91 -16.44 8.04
C ARG A 132 -6.89 -14.93 8.16
N GLN A 133 -5.70 -14.32 8.16
CA GLN A 133 -5.55 -12.87 8.10
C GLN A 133 -6.22 -12.31 6.83
N ALA A 134 -5.92 -12.91 5.68
CA ALA A 134 -6.51 -12.53 4.40
C ALA A 134 -8.03 -12.72 4.38
N ARG A 135 -8.58 -13.78 5.01
CA ARG A 135 -10.03 -13.98 5.12
C ARG A 135 -10.70 -12.84 5.89
N LEU A 136 -10.17 -12.44 7.04
CA LEU A 136 -10.75 -11.32 7.81
C LEU A 136 -10.69 -9.99 7.04
N LEU A 137 -9.60 -9.75 6.28
CA LEU A 137 -9.55 -8.59 5.39
C LEU A 137 -10.59 -8.66 4.26
N GLN A 138 -10.83 -9.86 3.72
CA GLN A 138 -11.85 -10.11 2.72
C GLN A 138 -13.25 -9.86 3.29
N ASP A 139 -13.53 -10.28 4.53
CA ASP A 139 -14.80 -10.03 5.21
C ASP A 139 -15.12 -8.52 5.27
N VAL A 140 -14.14 -7.68 5.62
CA VAL A 140 -14.30 -6.21 5.63
C VAL A 140 -14.51 -5.66 4.22
N GLN A 141 -13.79 -6.18 3.22
CA GLN A 141 -13.99 -5.78 1.82
C GLN A 141 -15.38 -6.17 1.30
N ASP A 142 -15.91 -7.32 1.69
CA ASP A 142 -17.21 -7.82 1.26
C ASP A 142 -18.34 -6.99 1.89
N LEU A 143 -18.24 -6.68 3.18
CA LEU A 143 -19.14 -5.73 3.86
C LEU A 143 -19.10 -4.36 3.18
N ALA A 144 -17.91 -3.87 2.82
CA ALA A 144 -17.75 -2.62 2.07
C ALA A 144 -18.45 -2.68 0.70
N GLY A 145 -18.38 -3.82 0.00
CA GLY A 145 -19.05 -4.04 -1.28
C GLY A 145 -20.58 -4.08 -1.19
N ARG A 146 -21.12 -4.58 -0.06
CA ARG A 146 -22.56 -4.60 0.23
C ARG A 146 -23.10 -3.28 0.78
N GLY A 147 -22.23 -2.40 1.27
CA GLY A 147 -22.61 -1.16 1.94
C GLY A 147 -23.03 -1.37 3.40
N ASP A 148 -22.56 -2.44 4.03
CA ASP A 148 -22.87 -2.81 5.41
C ASP A 148 -21.91 -2.12 6.41
N ASP A 149 -22.30 -2.18 7.69
CA ASP A 149 -21.48 -1.70 8.80
C ASP A 149 -20.53 -2.79 9.35
N TRP A 150 -19.42 -2.36 9.92
CA TRP A 150 -18.39 -3.16 10.57
C TRP A 150 -17.92 -2.44 11.84
N HIS A 151 -18.05 -3.07 13.01
CA HIS A 151 -17.77 -2.46 14.33
C HIS A 151 -18.43 -1.08 14.55
N GLY A 152 -19.65 -0.88 14.05
CA GLY A 152 -20.42 0.34 14.25
C GLY A 152 -20.06 1.51 13.33
N VAL A 153 -19.23 1.27 12.31
CA VAL A 153 -18.92 2.23 11.23
C VAL A 153 -19.16 1.59 9.87
N THR A 154 -19.42 2.38 8.84
CA THR A 154 -19.59 1.85 7.48
C THR A 154 -18.30 1.22 6.98
N ALA A 155 -18.32 -0.08 6.63
CA ALA A 155 -17.14 -0.85 6.24
C ALA A 155 -16.43 -0.23 5.02
N GLY A 156 -17.20 0.32 4.08
CA GLY A 156 -16.67 1.00 2.90
C GLY A 156 -15.78 2.21 3.22
N ARG A 157 -16.04 2.91 4.33
CA ARG A 157 -15.22 4.05 4.72
C ARG A 157 -13.91 3.62 5.37
N VAL A 158 -13.94 2.57 6.19
CA VAL A 158 -12.73 1.95 6.74
C VAL A 158 -11.85 1.40 5.61
N TRP A 159 -12.44 0.65 4.68
CA TRP A 159 -11.73 0.14 3.51
C TRP A 159 -11.10 1.27 2.68
N GLY A 160 -11.85 2.36 2.47
CA GLY A 160 -11.37 3.58 1.83
C GLY A 160 -10.21 4.23 2.56
N LEU A 161 -10.28 4.33 3.90
CA LEU A 161 -9.19 4.85 4.75
C LEU A 161 -7.92 4.03 4.56
N TRP A 162 -7.98 2.71 4.75
CA TRP A 162 -6.82 1.83 4.64
C TRP A 162 -6.19 1.89 3.25
N THR A 163 -7.00 1.74 2.19
CA THR A 163 -6.49 1.73 0.81
C THR A 163 -5.91 3.09 0.41
N ARG A 164 -6.52 4.20 0.83
CA ARG A 164 -6.01 5.55 0.57
C ARG A 164 -4.62 5.75 1.17
N TYR A 165 -4.44 5.43 2.44
CA TYR A 165 -3.15 5.56 3.13
C TYR A 165 -2.11 4.58 2.58
N ALA A 166 -2.48 3.31 2.41
CA ALA A 166 -1.58 2.27 1.88
C ALA A 166 -1.09 2.61 0.46
N CYS A 167 -1.99 2.97 -0.46
CA CYS A 167 -1.63 3.35 -1.81
C CYS A 167 -0.81 4.65 -1.85
N THR A 168 -1.16 5.65 -1.02
CA THR A 168 -0.41 6.91 -0.97
C THR A 168 1.02 6.68 -0.49
N ALA A 169 1.20 5.94 0.59
CA ALA A 169 2.53 5.60 1.11
C ALA A 169 3.32 4.74 0.10
N PHE A 170 2.69 3.70 -0.47
CA PHE A 170 3.37 2.80 -1.40
C PHE A 170 3.78 3.50 -2.70
N TYR A 171 2.83 4.11 -3.41
CA TYR A 171 3.08 4.69 -4.73
C TYR A 171 3.76 6.06 -4.69
N SER A 172 3.93 6.69 -3.52
CA SER A 172 4.79 7.89 -3.39
C SER A 172 6.26 7.55 -3.18
N HIS A 173 6.58 6.30 -2.82
CA HIS A 173 7.95 5.88 -2.56
C HIS A 173 8.68 5.52 -3.87
N PRO A 174 9.91 6.04 -4.10
CA PRO A 174 10.64 5.84 -5.36
C PRO A 174 10.98 4.37 -5.68
N TRP A 175 10.94 3.47 -4.71
CA TRP A 175 11.10 2.03 -4.99
C TRP A 175 9.92 1.46 -5.79
N ALA A 176 8.68 1.83 -5.45
CA ALA A 176 7.51 1.41 -6.21
C ALA A 176 7.57 1.93 -7.67
N TRP A 177 8.19 3.08 -7.90
CA TRP A 177 8.38 3.64 -9.24
C TRP A 177 9.27 2.76 -10.12
N ASN A 178 10.26 2.08 -9.54
CA ASN A 178 11.08 1.12 -10.26
C ASN A 178 10.27 -0.12 -10.69
N GLU A 179 9.35 -0.57 -9.83
CA GLU A 179 8.44 -1.68 -10.14
C GLU A 179 7.51 -1.35 -11.32
N MET A 180 6.87 -0.17 -11.28
CA MET A 180 5.89 0.27 -12.29
C MET A 180 6.49 1.00 -13.49
N GLY A 181 7.80 1.28 -13.49
CA GLY A 181 8.51 1.96 -14.58
C GLY A 181 8.22 3.45 -14.68
N PHE A 182 7.82 4.09 -13.58
CA PHE A 182 7.55 5.52 -13.56
C PHE A 182 8.86 6.32 -13.51
N PRO A 183 9.17 7.20 -14.49
CA PRO A 183 10.42 7.97 -14.54
C PRO A 183 10.55 9.09 -13.51
N GLY A 184 9.61 9.19 -12.57
CA GLY A 184 9.53 10.26 -11.58
C GLY A 184 8.97 11.56 -12.17
N PRO A 185 8.85 12.63 -11.37
CA PRO A 185 8.16 13.85 -11.75
C PRO A 185 8.69 14.49 -13.04
N ALA A 186 7.79 15.12 -13.79
CA ALA A 186 8.11 15.70 -15.08
C ALA A 186 8.95 16.98 -14.98
N TYR A 187 8.71 17.83 -13.98
CA TYR A 187 9.36 19.14 -13.88
C TYR A 187 10.86 19.03 -13.53
N PRO A 188 11.75 19.85 -14.13
CA PRO A 188 11.48 20.86 -15.17
C PRO A 188 11.50 20.33 -16.61
N ARG A 189 11.92 19.09 -16.84
CA ARG A 189 12.19 18.56 -18.19
C ARG A 189 10.92 18.35 -19.05
N GLY A 190 9.82 17.96 -18.42
CA GLY A 190 8.58 17.53 -19.08
C GLY A 190 8.62 16.09 -19.59
N TYR A 191 7.46 15.64 -20.09
CA TYR A 191 7.31 14.49 -21.00
C TYR A 191 6.92 15.04 -22.37
N LEU A 192 7.69 14.71 -23.40
CA LEU A 192 7.63 15.23 -24.75
C LEU A 192 6.98 14.26 -25.74
N ASN A 193 6.84 12.98 -25.38
CA ASN A 193 6.32 11.92 -26.25
C ASN A 193 4.90 11.48 -25.84
N PRO A 194 3.83 12.15 -26.32
CA PRO A 194 2.45 11.90 -25.91
C PRO A 194 1.78 10.70 -26.60
N GLY A 195 2.47 10.03 -27.53
CA GLY A 195 1.90 8.93 -28.31
C GLY A 195 1.64 7.68 -27.46
N VAL A 196 0.63 6.89 -27.82
CA VAL A 196 0.40 5.57 -27.19
C VAL A 196 1.62 4.68 -27.40
N ASN A 197 2.16 4.11 -26.32
CA ASN A 197 3.41 3.34 -26.30
C ASN A 197 4.66 4.11 -26.78
N ALA A 198 4.56 5.43 -26.99
CA ALA A 198 5.74 6.25 -27.17
C ALA A 198 6.49 6.35 -25.84
N ARG A 199 7.82 6.43 -25.92
CA ARG A 199 8.69 6.44 -24.74
C ARG A 199 9.67 7.57 -24.82
N GLU A 200 9.98 8.13 -23.69
CA GLU A 200 11.11 9.02 -23.55
C GLU A 200 12.43 8.26 -23.70
N SER A 201 13.49 8.96 -24.10
CA SER A 201 14.84 8.38 -24.25
C SER A 201 15.41 7.82 -22.94
N PHE A 202 14.83 8.21 -21.81
CA PHE A 202 15.23 7.81 -20.47
C PHE A 202 14.30 6.76 -19.83
N GLU A 203 13.21 6.40 -20.49
CA GLU A 203 12.30 5.34 -20.06
C GLU A 203 12.80 3.98 -20.54
N VAL A 204 12.41 2.93 -19.82
CA VAL A 204 12.69 1.54 -20.18
C VAL A 204 11.37 0.91 -20.61
N GLY A 205 11.43 0.05 -21.62
CA GLY A 205 10.26 -0.72 -22.00
C GLY A 205 9.94 -1.81 -20.99
N ASP A 206 8.66 -2.05 -20.76
CA ASP A 206 8.23 -3.25 -20.07
C ASP A 206 8.77 -4.51 -20.78
N GLN A 207 9.45 -5.35 -20.01
CA GLN A 207 10.07 -6.59 -20.50
C GLN A 207 9.21 -7.83 -20.25
N ARG A 208 8.06 -7.68 -19.57
CA ARG A 208 7.10 -8.77 -19.36
C ARG A 208 5.97 -8.67 -20.38
N ALA A 209 5.96 -9.56 -21.35
CA ALA A 209 4.88 -9.68 -22.34
C ALA A 209 3.59 -10.32 -21.79
N ALA A 210 3.40 -10.36 -20.47
CA ALA A 210 2.24 -11.02 -19.87
C ALA A 210 0.99 -10.17 -20.06
N ASP A 211 0.01 -10.72 -20.79
CA ASP A 211 -1.34 -10.15 -20.86
C ASP A 211 -1.95 -10.12 -19.44
N PRO A 212 -2.38 -8.95 -18.94
CA PRO A 212 -3.02 -8.84 -17.63
C PRO A 212 -4.45 -9.41 -17.60
N VAL A 213 -5.12 -9.58 -18.75
CA VAL A 213 -6.53 -10.03 -18.80
C VAL A 213 -6.74 -11.41 -18.17
N PRO A 214 -5.89 -12.44 -18.43
CA PRO A 214 -5.96 -13.71 -17.71
C PRO A 214 -5.85 -13.58 -16.19
N PHE A 215 -5.01 -12.67 -15.68
CA PHE A 215 -4.91 -12.43 -14.24
C PHE A 215 -6.20 -11.85 -13.69
N ALA A 216 -6.75 -10.80 -14.31
CA ALA A 216 -8.02 -10.21 -13.90
C ALA A 216 -9.14 -11.25 -13.87
N ARG A 217 -9.25 -12.10 -14.89
CA ARG A 217 -10.23 -13.19 -14.93
C ARG A 217 -10.04 -14.22 -13.82
N ARG A 218 -8.80 -14.50 -13.40
CA ARG A 218 -8.53 -15.38 -12.26
C ARG A 218 -8.97 -14.74 -10.95
N VAL A 219 -8.69 -13.46 -10.73
CA VAL A 219 -9.14 -12.72 -9.54
C VAL A 219 -10.67 -12.71 -9.46
N GLU A 220 -11.34 -12.37 -10.56
CA GLU A 220 -12.81 -12.38 -10.64
C GLU A 220 -13.43 -13.78 -10.51
N ARG A 221 -12.65 -14.85 -10.74
CA ARG A 221 -13.09 -16.21 -10.46
C ARG A 221 -12.88 -16.57 -9.00
N ALA A 222 -11.75 -16.17 -8.42
CA ALA A 222 -11.45 -16.38 -7.02
C ALA A 222 -12.47 -15.67 -6.12
N ARG A 223 -12.81 -14.41 -6.42
CA ARG A 223 -13.88 -13.66 -5.74
C ARG A 223 -15.22 -14.40 -5.76
N ARG A 224 -15.67 -14.81 -6.95
CA ARG A 224 -16.92 -15.60 -7.07
C ARG A 224 -16.88 -16.91 -6.30
N HIS A 225 -15.76 -17.63 -6.35
CA HIS A 225 -15.64 -18.88 -5.58
C HIS A 225 -15.66 -18.62 -4.08
N ASP A 226 -15.15 -17.48 -3.64
CA ASP A 226 -15.15 -17.06 -2.24
C ASP A 226 -16.55 -16.61 -1.79
N ASP A 227 -17.30 -15.87 -2.63
CA ASP A 227 -18.73 -15.56 -2.45
C ASP A 227 -19.60 -16.84 -2.39
N ASP A 228 -19.21 -17.89 -3.12
CA ASP A 228 -19.89 -19.18 -3.19
C ASP A 228 -19.52 -20.13 -2.02
N LEU A 229 -18.56 -19.76 -1.15
CA LEU A 229 -18.32 -20.53 0.07
C LEU A 229 -19.48 -20.28 1.03
N PRO A 230 -20.18 -21.33 1.51
CA PRO A 230 -21.19 -21.14 2.54
C PRO A 230 -20.53 -20.45 3.74
N GLU A 231 -21.20 -19.44 4.32
CA GLU A 231 -20.88 -18.95 5.67
C GLU A 231 -20.66 -20.19 6.51
N LYS A 232 -19.43 -20.41 6.96
CA LYS A 232 -19.12 -21.61 7.75
C LYS A 232 -20.12 -21.67 8.89
N ASP A 233 -20.81 -22.80 8.95
CA ASP A 233 -21.81 -23.14 9.93
C ASP A 233 -21.47 -22.52 11.28
N THR A 234 -22.41 -21.70 11.78
CA THR A 234 -22.56 -21.40 13.20
C THR A 234 -22.97 -22.69 13.91
N ASP A 235 -22.05 -23.65 13.99
CA ASP A 235 -22.25 -24.91 14.69
C ASP A 235 -21.32 -24.97 15.91
N GLY A 236 -21.91 -24.67 17.09
CA GLY A 236 -21.39 -25.03 18.42
C GLY A 236 -21.26 -23.90 19.42
#